data_AF-A0A434GXG9-F1
#
_entry.id   AF-A0A434GXG9-F1
#
_cell.length_a   1.000
_cell.length_b   1.000
_cell.length_c   1.000
_cell.angle_alpha   90.00
_cell.angle_beta   90.00
_cell.angle_gamma   90.00
#
_symmetry.space_group_name_H-M   'P 1'
#
loop_
_entity.id
_entity.type
_entity.pdbx_description
1 polymer ?
#
loop_
_entity_poly.entity_id
_entity_poly.type
_entity_poly.pdbx_seq_one_letter_code
_entity_poly.pdbx_strand_id
1 'polypeptide(L)' 'GRPWKKTSREGRDYHFVKLDEPNFPAPIYASLVETDTGGDFSLIWSRRAAEWSVKH' A
#
# COMPACT_ATOMS: atom_id res chain seq x y z
N GLY A 1 2.94 -11.34 -6.27
CA GLY A 1 3.17 -9.88 -6.24
C GLY A 1 4.65 -9.56 -6.37
N ARG A 2 5.01 -8.50 -7.09
CA ARG A 2 6.39 -7.97 -7.10
C ARG A 2 6.45 -6.75 -6.16
N PRO A 3 7.21 -6.81 -5.04
CA PRO A 3 7.43 -5.66 -4.19
C PRO A 3 8.39 -4.69 -4.89
N TRP A 4 7.90 -3.50 -5.22
CA TRP A 4 8.74 -2.46 -5.81
C TRP A 4 9.32 -1.63 -4.66
N LYS A 5 10.57 -1.91 -4.27
CA LYS A 5 11.31 -1.05 -3.32
C LYS A 5 11.49 0.32 -3.98
N LYS A 6 10.88 1.35 -3.39
CA LYS A 6 10.94 2.73 -3.89
C LYS A 6 11.52 3.58 -2.76
N THR A 7 12.66 4.20 -2.98
CA THR A 7 13.32 5.07 -2.00
C THR A 7 12.61 6.41 -1.94
N SER A 8 12.37 6.96 -0.75
CA SER A 8 11.80 8.29 -0.58
C SER A 8 12.69 9.40 -1.11
N ARG A 9 12.06 10.47 -1.60
CA ARG A 9 12.73 11.73 -1.95
C ARG A 9 13.38 12.41 -0.74
N GLU A 10 13.05 11.96 0.47
CA GLU A 10 13.60 12.41 1.75
C GLU A 10 14.64 11.45 2.35
N GLY A 11 15.06 10.41 1.61
CA GLY A 11 16.06 9.45 2.08
C GLY A 11 15.56 8.42 3.11
N ARG A 12 14.29 8.46 3.50
CA ARG A 12 13.67 7.40 4.32
C ARG A 12 13.25 6.22 3.45
N ASP A 13 13.61 5.01 3.86
CA ASP A 13 13.10 3.79 3.25
C ASP A 13 11.61 3.63 3.57
N TYR A 14 10.76 3.72 2.56
CA TYR A 14 9.37 3.26 2.68
C TYR A 14 9.16 2.04 1.80
N HIS A 15 8.48 1.04 2.36
CA HIS A 15 8.11 -0.15 1.61
C HIS A 15 6.67 0.00 1.16
N PHE A 16 6.49 0.31 -0.13
CA PHE A 16 5.19 0.31 -0.76
C PHE A 16 4.94 -1.02 -1.46
N VAL A 17 3.78 -1.61 -1.20
CA VAL A 17 3.33 -2.82 -1.88
C VAL A 17 1.96 -2.59 -2.48
N LYS A 18 1.82 -2.98 -3.74
CA LYS A 18 0.52 -3.16 -4.39
C LYS A 18 0.22 -4.65 -4.41
N LEU A 19 -0.83 -5.05 -3.70
CA LEU A 19 -1.39 -6.40 -3.71
C LEU A 19 -2.53 -6.41 -4.73
N ASP A 20 -2.19 -6.83 -5.94
CA ASP A 20 -3.06 -6.99 -7.10
C ASP A 20 -3.09 -8.48 -7.42
N GLU A 21 -3.98 -9.21 -6.76
CA GLU A 21 -4.18 -10.64 -6.98
C GLU A 21 -5.58 -10.83 -7.58
N PRO A 22 -5.76 -11.75 -8.54
CA PRO A 22 -7.04 -11.98 -9.20
C PRO A 22 -8.16 -12.41 -8.24
N ASN A 23 -7.80 -12.87 -7.04
CA ASN A 23 -8.74 -13.23 -5.97
C ASN A 23 -9.22 -12.01 -5.16
N PHE A 24 -8.62 -10.83 -5.32
CA PHE A 24 -9.07 -9.62 -4.62
C PHE A 24 -10.09 -8.85 -5.45
N PRO A 25 -11.21 -8.40 -4.86
CA PRO A 25 -12.23 -7.64 -5.56
C PRO A 25 -11.73 -6.25 -6.03
N ALA A 26 -10.66 -5.73 -5.41
CA ALA A 26 -9.98 -4.52 -5.83
C ALA A 26 -8.53 -4.55 -5.33
N PRO A 27 -7.59 -3.82 -5.98
CA PRO A 27 -6.21 -3.74 -5.53
C PRO A 27 -6.09 -3.15 -4.13
N ILE A 28 -5.20 -3.73 -3.32
CA ILE A 28 -4.85 -3.20 -2.00
C ILE A 28 -3.51 -2.48 -2.12
N TYR A 29 -3.47 -1.24 -1.62
CA TYR A 29 -2.27 -0.44 -1.53
C TYR A 29 -1.83 -0.38 -0.08
N ALA A 30 -0.60 -0.77 0.21
CA ALA A 30 -0.03 -0.72 1.54
C ALA A 30 1.32 -0.01 1.54
N SER A 31 1.56 0.78 2.58
CA SER A 31 2.83 1.46 2.83
C SER A 31 3.24 1.21 4.28
N LEU A 32 4.44 0.71 4.47
CA LEU A 32 5.08 0.64 5.77
C LEU A 32 5.91 1.91 5.98
N VAL A 33 5.63 2.64 7.05
CA VAL A 33 6.34 3.86 7.42
C VAL A 33 6.89 3.72 8.83
N GLU A 34 8.12 4.19 9.04
CA GLU A 34 8.69 4.29 10.39
C GLU A 34 7.98 5.41 11.16
N THR A 35 7.68 5.16 12.43
CA THR A 35 7.06 6.15 13.32
C THR A 35 8.13 7.04 13.98
N ASP A 36 7.70 8.01 14.78
CA ASP A 36 8.63 8.91 15.50
C ASP A 36 9.49 8.14 16.53
N THR A 37 9.00 7.00 17.00
CA THR A 37 9.78 6.07 17.80
C THR A 37 10.60 5.18 16.86
N GLY A 38 11.93 5.36 16.87
CA GLY A 38 12.84 4.57 16.05
C GLY A 38 12.69 3.07 16.31
N GLY A 39 12.47 2.30 15.24
CA GLY A 39 12.23 0.84 15.32
C GLY A 39 10.75 0.44 15.28
N ASP A 40 9.81 1.38 15.45
CA ASP A 40 8.38 1.14 15.31
C ASP A 40 7.90 1.49 13.89
N PHE A 41 7.08 0.62 13.31
CA PHE A 41 6.54 0.81 11.96
C PHE A 41 5.01 0.81 11.98
N SER A 42 4.42 1.79 11.30
CA SER A 42 2.98 1.84 11.02
C SER A 42 2.69 1.30 9.62
N LEU A 43 1.73 0.39 9.55
CA LEU A 43 1.19 -0.10 8.29
C LEU A 43 -0.05 0.71 7.91
N ILE A 44 0.10 1.57 6.90
CA ILE A 44 -1.01 2.31 6.32
C ILE A 44 -1.48 1.54 5.09
N TRP A 45 -2.74 1.15 5.07
CA TRP A 45 -3.31 0.41 3.95
C TRP A 45 -4.64 1.01 3.51
N SER A 46 -4.93 0.88 2.23
CA SER A 46 -6.15 1.39 1.62
C SER A 46 -6.59 0.46 0.51
N ARG A 47 -7.90 0.21 0.47
CA ARG A 47 -8.58 -0.46 -0.63
C ARG A 47 -9.53 0.55 -1.25
N ARG A 48 -9.51 0.70 -2.57
CA ARG A 48 -10.69 1.28 -3.22
C ARG A 48 -11.79 0.23 -3.08
N ALA A 49 -13.00 0.66 -2.69
CA ALA A 49 -14.16 -0.19 -2.91
C ALA A 49 -14.13 -0.61 -4.39
N ALA A 50 -14.31 -1.89 -4.66
CA ALA A 50 -14.54 -2.32 -6.03
C ALA A 50 -15.66 -1.45 -6.55
N GLU A 51 -15.37 -0.65 -7.57
CA GLU A 51 -16.37 0.13 -8.25
C GLU A 51 -17.35 -0.89 -8.85
N TRP A 52 -18.38 -1.23 -8.08
CA TRP A 52 -19.62 -1.63 -8.69
C TRP A 52 -20.12 -0.34 -9.34
N SER A 53 -19.70 -0.11 -10.59
CA SER A 53 -20.38 0.86 -11.45
C SER A 53 -21.81 0.36 -11.53
N VAL A 54 -22.67 0.82 -10.61
CA VAL A 54 -24.10 0.71 -10.83
C VAL A 54 -24.35 1.62 -12.02
N LYS A 55 -24.42 1.01 -13.21
CA LYS A 55 -25.02 1.66 -14.35
C LYS A 55 -26.51 1.68 -14.04
N HIS A 56 -26.98 2.76 -13.44
CA HIS A 56 -28.38 3.18 -13.54
C HIS A 56 -28.53 4.08 -14.76
#